data_AF-A0A4R4W0X1-F1
#
_entry.id   AF-A0A4R4W0X1-F1
#
_cell.length_a   1.000
_cell.length_b   1.000
_cell.length_c   1.000
_cell.angle_alpha   90.00
_cell.angle_beta   90.00
_cell.angle_gamma   90.00
#
_symmetry.space_group_name_H-M   'P 1'
#
loop_
_entity.id
_entity.type
_entity.pdbx_description
1 polymer ?
#
loop_
_entity_poly.entity_id
_entity_poly.type
_entity_poly.pdbx_seq_one_letter_code
_entity_poly.pdbx_strand_id
1 'polypeptide(L)'
;PTPAGTPLLSEAERKVAELAARGQTNREIGRRLYITVSTVEQHLTRVYRKLNVRKRTELPAELSRLNDSEDSHDVTREAEGTSTRTSDGATAGY
;
A
#
# COMPACT_ATOMS: atom_id res chain seq x y z
N PRO A 1 13.31 -1.08 -9.53
CA PRO A 1 12.19 -1.03 -8.55
C PRO A 1 11.45 0.30 -8.65
N THR A 2 10.39 0.33 -9.45
CA THR A 2 9.50 1.48 -9.62
C THR A 2 8.64 1.56 -8.36
N PRO A 3 8.70 2.64 -7.55
CA PRO A 3 7.88 2.72 -6.36
C PRO A 3 6.44 2.98 -6.81
N ALA A 4 5.61 1.93 -6.85
CA ALA A 4 4.17 2.01 -7.06
C ALA A 4 3.65 3.16 -6.18
N GLY A 5 3.25 4.23 -6.86
CA GLY A 5 2.93 5.50 -6.24
C GLY A 5 1.50 5.46 -5.79
N THR A 6 1.24 5.77 -4.53
CA THR A 6 -0.09 6.21 -4.09
C THR A 6 -0.56 7.29 -5.07
N PRO A 7 -1.57 7.06 -5.93
CA PRO A 7 -1.86 7.90 -7.09
C PRO A 7 -2.33 9.33 -6.72
N LEU A 8 -2.53 9.62 -5.43
CA LEU A 8 -2.93 10.94 -4.94
C LEU A 8 -1.76 11.86 -4.52
N LEU A 9 -0.56 11.33 -4.26
CA LEU A 9 0.57 12.11 -3.71
C LEU A 9 1.74 12.22 -4.69
N SER A 10 2.36 13.39 -4.75
CA SER A 10 3.63 13.57 -5.46
C SER A 10 4.76 12.78 -4.75
N GLU A 11 5.82 12.40 -5.47
CA GLU A 11 6.98 11.70 -4.88
C GLU A 11 7.57 12.42 -3.66
N ALA A 12 7.63 13.76 -3.68
CA ALA A 12 8.11 14.55 -2.56
C ALA A 12 7.15 14.48 -1.36
N GLU A 13 5.85 14.57 -1.62
CA GLU A 13 4.79 14.46 -0.60
C GLU A 13 4.81 13.08 0.06
N ARG A 14 4.96 12.02 -0.74
CA ARG A 14 5.09 10.64 -0.26
C ARG A 14 6.32 10.47 0.63
N LYS A 15 7.49 10.92 0.19
CA LYS A 15 8.73 10.82 0.99
C LYS A 15 8.58 11.54 2.33
N VAL A 16 7.99 12.73 2.35
CA VAL A 16 7.68 13.46 3.59
C VAL A 16 6.73 12.67 4.47
N ALA A 17 5.65 12.13 3.90
CA ALA A 17 4.65 11.35 4.61
C ALA A 17 5.23 10.07 5.23
N GLU A 18 6.05 9.32 4.50
CA GLU A 18 6.74 8.11 4.99
C GLU A 18 7.70 8.42 6.14
N LEU A 19 8.49 9.49 6.04
CA LEU A 19 9.42 9.87 7.11
C LEU A 19 8.65 10.36 8.35
N ALA A 20 7.55 11.10 8.15
CA ALA A 20 6.68 11.54 9.24
C ALA A 20 5.98 10.35 9.93
N ALA A 21 5.55 9.34 9.15
CA ALA A 21 4.96 8.09 9.62
C ALA A 21 5.95 7.25 10.45
N ARG A 22 7.24 7.28 10.10
CA ARG A 22 8.32 6.67 10.90
C ARG A 22 8.64 7.43 12.19
N GLY A 23 7.94 8.53 12.49
CA GLY A 23 8.14 9.33 13.70
C GLY A 23 9.18 10.45 13.58
N GLN A 24 9.79 10.67 12.41
CA GLN A 24 10.79 11.74 12.25
C GLN A 24 10.19 13.13 12.41
N THR A 25 10.97 14.05 12.98
CA THR A 25 10.56 15.45 13.14
C THR A 25 10.65 16.21 11.82
N ASN A 26 9.84 17.27 11.64
CA ASN A 26 9.87 18.09 10.42
C ASN A 26 11.28 18.61 10.08
N ARG A 27 12.10 18.91 11.11
CA ARG A 27 13.49 19.35 10.98
C ARG A 27 14.44 18.26 10.47
N GLU A 28 14.15 17.01 10.77
CA GLU A 28 14.95 15.87 10.32
C GLU A 28 14.56 15.44 8.91
N ILE A 29 13.26 15.48 8.62
CA ILE A 29 12.70 15.29 7.27
C ILE A 29 13.29 16.32 6.31
N GLY A 30 13.28 17.60 6.69
CA GLY A 30 13.85 18.67 5.87
C GLY A 30 15.33 18.47 5.59
N ARG A 31 16.11 18.04 6.59
CA ARG A 31 17.52 17.71 6.42
C ARG A 31 17.77 16.53 5.48
N ARG A 32 16.94 15.48 5.54
CA ARG A 32 17.07 14.32 4.63
C ARG A 32 16.69 14.64 3.19
N LEU A 33 15.70 15.50 3.00
CA LEU A 33 15.18 15.85 1.68
C LEU A 33 15.80 17.13 1.11
N TYR A 34 16.76 17.73 1.82
CA TYR A 34 17.39 19.01 1.46
C TYR A 34 16.38 20.14 1.22
N ILE A 35 15.31 20.17 2.02
CA ILE A 35 14.25 21.18 1.98
C ILE A 35 14.05 21.84 3.34
N THR A 36 13.42 23.02 3.35
CA THR A 36 13.15 23.74 4.59
C THR A 36 12.03 23.12 5.40
N VAL A 37 12.01 23.37 6.71
CA VAL A 37 10.92 22.94 7.60
C VAL A 37 9.57 23.48 7.14
N SER A 38 9.53 24.73 6.66
CA SER A 38 8.31 25.33 6.10
C SER A 38 7.82 24.57 4.87
N THR A 39 8.73 24.13 3.99
CA THR A 39 8.38 23.29 2.84
C THR A 39 7.82 21.94 3.29
N VAL A 40 8.41 21.32 4.31
CA VAL A 40 7.91 20.06 4.91
C VAL A 40 6.49 20.25 5.46
N GLU A 41 6.23 21.33 6.20
CA GLU A 41 4.90 21.64 6.73
C GLU A 41 3.87 21.88 5.62
N GLN A 42 4.29 22.55 4.54
CA GLN A 42 3.43 22.78 3.39
C GLN A 42 3.09 21.46 2.67
N HIS A 43 4.06 20.55 2.53
CA HIS A 43 3.81 19.20 2.01
C HIS A 43 2.91 18.40 2.94
N LEU A 44 3.15 18.40 4.25
CA LEU A 44 2.31 17.72 5.23
C LEU A 44 0.87 18.25 5.21
N THR A 45 0.67 19.56 5.07
CA THR A 45 -0.66 20.17 4.98
C THR A 45 -1.41 19.66 3.74
N ARG A 46 -0.74 19.58 2.58
CA ARG A 46 -1.33 19.01 1.35
C ARG A 46 -1.63 17.52 1.52
N VAL A 47 -0.71 16.77 2.10
CA VAL A 47 -0.87 15.34 2.41
C VAL A 47 -2.08 15.13 3.33
N TYR A 48 -2.21 15.89 4.41
CA TYR A 48 -3.34 15.80 5.35
C TYR A 48 -4.68 16.09 4.69
N ARG A 49 -4.74 17.11 3.82
CA ARG A 49 -5.97 17.41 3.07
C ARG A 49 -6.33 16.30 2.08
N LYS A 50 -5.35 15.73 1.39
CA LYS A 50 -5.57 14.66 0.41
C LYS A 50 -5.95 13.33 1.05
N LEU A 51 -5.30 12.99 2.17
CA LEU A 51 -5.56 11.77 2.93
C LEU A 51 -6.72 11.91 3.93
N ASN A 52 -7.26 13.12 4.09
CA ASN A 52 -8.28 13.47 5.09
C ASN A 52 -7.90 13.07 6.53
N VAL A 53 -6.60 13.10 6.83
CA VAL A 53 -6.02 12.71 8.13
C VAL A 53 -6.09 13.88 9.11
N ARG A 54 -6.63 13.64 10.30
CA ARG A 54 -6.74 14.66 11.35
C ARG A 54 -5.60 14.58 12.37
N LYS A 55 -4.99 13.41 12.54
CA LYS A 55 -3.89 13.21 13.50
C LYS A 55 -2.65 12.63 12.85
N ARG A 56 -1.47 13.14 13.23
CA ARG A 56 -0.17 12.61 12.79
C ARG A 56 0.01 11.11 13.08
N THR A 57 -0.63 10.60 14.13
CA THR A 57 -0.63 9.17 14.49
C THR A 57 -1.48 8.30 13.58
N GLU A 58 -2.48 8.88 12.89
CA GLU A 58 -3.31 8.17 11.91
C GLU A 58 -2.62 8.10 10.53
N LEU A 59 -1.67 9.01 10.26
CA LEU A 59 -0.85 9.07 9.05
C LEU A 59 -0.20 7.72 8.66
N PRO A 60 0.55 7.01 9.55
CA PRO A 60 1.11 5.70 9.22
C PRO A 60 0.04 4.63 8.93
N ALA A 61 -1.09 4.65 9.66
CA ALA A 61 -2.16 3.68 9.47
C ALA A 61 -2.87 3.87 8.12
N GLU A 62 -3.17 5.11 7.75
CA GLU A 62 -3.79 5.45 6.47
C GLU A 62 -2.86 5.21 5.28
N LEU A 63 -1.56 5.52 5.41
CA LEU A 63 -0.57 5.17 4.39
C LEU A 63 -0.49 3.65 4.17
N SER A 64 -0.52 2.87 5.25
CA SER A 64 -0.53 1.41 5.14
C SER A 64 -1.79 0.90 4.44
N ARG A 65 -2.97 1.43 4.78
CA ARG A 65 -4.24 1.06 4.13
C ARG A 65 -4.25 1.34 2.63
N LEU A 66 -3.69 2.48 2.21
CA LEU A 66 -3.60 2.83 0.79
C LEU A 66 -2.65 1.92 0.01
N ASN A 67 -1.52 1.54 0.61
CA ASN A 67 -0.60 0.59 -0.01
C ASN A 67 -1.20 -0.82 -0.11
N ASP A 68 -2.04 -1.21 0.84
CA ASP A 68 -2.71 -2.53 0.87
C ASP A 68 -3.86 -2.63 -0.15
N SER A 69 -4.47 -1.50 -0.52
CA SER A 69 -5.65 -1.47 -1.39
C SER A 69 -5.34 -1.67 -2.89
N GLU A 70 -4.06 -1.66 -3.28
CA GLU A 70 -3.60 -1.96 -4.65
C GLU A 70 -3.32 -3.47 -4.84
N ASP A 71 -3.59 -4.30 -3.82
CA ASP A 71 -3.39 -5.75 -3.83
C ASP A 71 -4.75 -6.48 -3.65
N SER A 72 -5.75 -6.07 -4.41
CA SER A 72 -7.01 -6.82 -4.45
C SER A 72 -7.75 -6.65 -5.78
N HIS A 73 -7.14 -7.07 -6.89
CA HIS A 73 -7.87 -7.63 -8.03
C HIS A 73 -6.91 -8.52 -8.84
N ASP A 74 -6.69 -9.75 -8.37
CA ASP A 74 -6.96 -10.96 -9.17
C ASP A 74 -6.69 -12.19 -8.29
N VAL A 75 -7.76 -12.69 -7.66
CA VAL A 75 -7.75 -14.07 -7.19
C VAL A 75 -8.12 -14.91 -8.40
N THR A 76 -7.14 -15.26 -9.24
CA THR A 76 -7.30 -16.48 -10.04
C THR A 76 -7.35 -17.63 -9.05
N ARG A 77 -8.56 -17.93 -8.57
CA ARG A 77 -8.91 -19.24 -8.02
C ARG A 77 -8.82 -20.19 -9.21
N GLU A 78 -7.62 -20.69 -9.47
CA GLU A 78 -7.40 -21.93 -10.22
C GLU A 78 -7.90 -23.07 -9.32
N ALA A 79 -9.23 -23.20 -9.26
CA ALA A 79 -9.84 -24.47 -8.97
C ALA A 79 -9.70 -25.33 -10.23
N GLU A 80 -8.47 -25.80 -10.50
CA GLU A 80 -8.26 -26.87 -11.46
C GLU A 80 -8.99 -28.10 -10.94
N GLY A 81 -9.99 -28.49 -11.72
CA GLY A 81 -10.85 -29.62 -11.44
C GLY A 81 -10.08 -30.92 -11.50
N THR A 82 -10.11 -31.68 -10.42
CA THR A 82 -9.98 -33.13 -10.55
C THR A 82 -11.34 -33.69 -10.93
N SER A 83 -11.69 -33.52 -12.22
CA SER A 83 -12.73 -34.30 -12.87
C SER A 83 -12.04 -35.50 -13.53
N THR A 84 -12.04 -36.63 -12.84
CA THR A 84 -12.02 -37.95 -13.48
C THR A 84 -13.12 -38.79 -12.84
N ARG A 85 -14.35 -38.46 -13.21
CA ARG A 85 -15.47 -39.40 -13.19
C ARG A 85 -15.35 -40.31 -14.42
N THR A 86 -15.83 -41.54 -14.27
CA THR A 86 -16.23 -42.51 -15.31
C THR A 86 -15.13 -43.56 -15.56
N SER A 87 -15.09 -44.65 -14.79
CA SER A 87 -15.92 -45.86 -14.91
C SER A 87 -15.54 -46.73 -16.10
N ASP A 88 -15.09 -47.95 -15.79
CA ASP A 88 -15.34 -49.21 -16.49
C ASP A 88 -14.71 -50.27 -15.57
N GLY A 89 -15.33 -51.35 -15.11
CA GLY A 89 -16.37 -52.18 -15.69
C GLY A 89 -15.90 -53.63 -15.53
N ALA A 90 -16.73 -54.48 -14.92
CA ALA A 90 -16.71 -55.95 -15.02
C ALA A 90 -15.52 -56.69 -14.36
N THR A 91 -15.57 -57.96 -13.94
CA THR A 91 -16.58 -59.00 -13.69
C THR A 91 -15.77 -60.25 -13.29
N ALA A 92 -16.28 -61.05 -12.34
CA ALA A 92 -15.92 -62.46 -12.06
C ALA A 92 -14.47 -62.72 -11.59
N GLY A 93 -14.17 -63.71 -10.74
CA GLY A 93 -14.92 -64.84 -10.24
C GLY A 93 -13.90 -65.83 -9.65
N TYR A 94 -14.41 -66.75 -8.82
CA TYR A 94 -13.72 -67.82 -8.07
C TYR A 94 -12.94 -67.42 -6.82
#